data_AF-A0A9D0BWP9-F1
#
_entry.id   AF-A0A9D0BWP9-F1
#
_cell.length_a   1.000
_cell.length_b   1.000
_cell.length_c   1.000
_cell.angle_alpha   90.00
_cell.angle_beta   90.00
_cell.angle_gamma   90.00
#
_symmetry.space_group_name_H-M   'P 1'
#
loop_
_entity.id
_entity.type
_entity.pdbx_description
1 polymer ?
#
loop_
_entity_poly.entity_id
_entity_poly.type
_entity_poly.pdbx_seq_one_letter_code
_entity_poly.pdbx_strand_id
1 'polypeptide(L)'
;MKYIKFTLFIFLGVFHSAGAQLPVSSAGGASVLFLRSGLSARVTGLGEAFTALADDENSLYYNPAGLFRMANTRFTLNHTQWFEDIKFDNLSFGYRIRDRAGIAFGISHMWMPQIQGKNEIGQNTGKLSVSSSIFQVGIGFPVLDNVYGGATVKYFSDNLASYVSSGFALDVGVFVYTIIPELTFGASVQNLGAKVKYNEASQDLPLTLRAGLAYSIPQSTINLSVDVLKSQGSGLKVNMGG
;
A
#
# COMPACT_ATOMS: atom_id res chain seq x y z
N MET A 1 21.33 -31.16 33.18
CA MET A 1 20.33 -31.08 32.11
C MET A 1 20.92 -30.29 30.96
N LYS A 2 21.30 -30.96 29.86
CA LYS A 2 21.96 -30.35 28.70
C LYS A 2 20.91 -30.04 27.63
N TYR A 3 20.85 -28.79 27.19
CA TYR A 3 20.00 -28.34 26.09
C TYR A 3 20.50 -28.91 24.75
N ILE A 4 19.64 -29.62 24.04
CA ILE A 4 19.88 -30.10 22.68
C ILE A 4 19.56 -28.95 21.73
N LYS A 5 20.57 -28.44 21.02
CA LYS A 5 20.39 -27.46 19.94
C LYS A 5 19.91 -28.21 18.69
N PHE A 6 18.68 -27.96 18.26
CA PHE A 6 18.18 -28.40 16.96
C PHE A 6 18.49 -27.29 15.95
N THR A 7 19.51 -27.49 15.12
CA THR A 7 19.78 -26.61 13.97
C THR A 7 18.92 -27.12 12.81
N LEU A 8 17.81 -26.43 12.53
CA LEU A 8 16.95 -26.69 11.39
C LEU A 8 17.48 -25.91 10.17
N PHE A 9 17.98 -26.63 9.17
CA PHE A 9 18.27 -26.08 7.85
C PHE A 9 16.94 -25.96 7.08
N ILE A 10 16.44 -24.74 6.86
CA ILE A 10 15.29 -24.51 5.97
C ILE A 10 15.82 -24.24 4.57
N PHE A 11 15.47 -25.15 3.65
CA PHE A 11 15.66 -24.99 2.22
C PHE A 11 14.68 -23.91 1.73
N LEU A 12 15.21 -22.79 1.23
CA LEU A 12 14.43 -21.69 0.66
C LEU A 12 13.79 -22.18 -0.65
N GLY A 13 12.58 -22.74 -0.56
CA GLY A 13 11.76 -23.05 -1.72
C GLY A 13 11.40 -21.74 -2.42
N VAL A 14 11.92 -21.55 -3.62
CA VAL A 14 11.48 -20.50 -4.54
C VAL A 14 9.98 -20.70 -4.78
N PHE A 15 9.15 -19.90 -4.13
CA PHE A 15 7.73 -19.79 -4.49
C PHE A 15 7.68 -19.21 -5.90
N HIS A 16 7.59 -20.09 -6.90
CA HIS A 16 7.13 -19.71 -8.23
C HIS A 16 5.71 -19.23 -8.07
N SER A 17 5.50 -17.92 -8.17
CA SER A 17 4.18 -17.38 -8.46
C SER A 17 3.74 -17.96 -9.79
N ALA A 18 2.78 -18.88 -9.76
CA ALA A 18 2.04 -19.26 -10.95
C ALA A 18 1.27 -18.02 -11.41
N GLY A 19 1.91 -17.21 -12.25
CA GLY A 19 1.30 -16.07 -12.90
C GLY A 19 0.21 -16.56 -13.84
N ALA A 20 -1.01 -16.70 -13.33
CA ALA A 20 -2.19 -16.73 -14.18
C ALA A 20 -2.25 -15.37 -14.89
N GLN A 21 -1.73 -15.31 -16.11
CA GLN A 21 -1.87 -14.16 -17.01
C GLN A 21 -3.34 -14.08 -17.43
N LEU A 22 -4.14 -13.44 -16.59
CA LEU A 22 -5.46 -12.95 -16.99
C LEU A 22 -5.27 -11.81 -18.00
N PRO A 23 -6.15 -11.70 -19.01
CA PRO A 23 -6.00 -10.74 -20.09
C PRO A 23 -5.83 -9.33 -19.51
N VAL A 24 -4.77 -8.65 -19.93
CA VAL A 24 -4.49 -7.25 -19.61
C VAL A 24 -5.57 -6.42 -20.28
N SER A 25 -6.67 -6.17 -19.58
CA SER A 25 -7.63 -5.14 -19.96
C SER A 25 -6.94 -3.79 -19.79
N SER A 26 -7.07 -2.92 -20.80
CA SER A 26 -6.35 -1.66 -21.00
C SER A 26 -5.82 -0.99 -19.72
N ALA A 27 -4.49 -1.01 -19.56
CA ALA A 27 -3.78 -0.44 -18.43
C ALA A 27 -3.73 1.11 -18.40
N GLY A 28 -4.58 1.79 -19.19
CA GLY A 28 -4.46 3.23 -19.47
C GLY A 28 -5.48 4.15 -18.81
N GLY A 29 -6.35 3.63 -17.93
CA GLY A 29 -7.53 4.40 -17.47
C GLY A 29 -7.38 5.19 -16.16
N ALA A 30 -6.43 4.83 -15.29
CA ALA A 30 -6.35 5.41 -13.95
C ALA A 30 -5.18 6.40 -13.83
N SER A 31 -5.51 7.66 -13.52
CA SER A 31 -4.56 8.70 -13.16
C SER A 31 -3.88 8.42 -11.82
N VAL A 32 -2.71 9.00 -11.58
CA VAL A 32 -1.97 8.92 -10.30
C VAL A 32 -1.64 7.46 -9.93
N LEU A 33 -0.90 6.77 -10.81
CA LEU A 33 -0.43 5.39 -10.59
C LEU A 33 0.30 5.21 -9.25
N PHE A 34 0.90 6.28 -8.74
CA PHE A 34 1.52 6.34 -7.42
C PHE A 34 0.59 6.00 -6.25
N LEU A 35 -0.72 6.28 -6.35
CA LEU A 35 -1.71 5.90 -5.32
C LEU A 35 -1.86 4.38 -5.14
N ARG A 36 -1.27 3.58 -6.03
CA ARG A 36 -1.31 2.11 -6.00
C ARG A 36 -0.01 1.48 -5.46
N SER A 37 1.05 2.26 -5.30
CA SER A 37 2.39 1.75 -5.00
C SER A 37 2.56 1.45 -3.51
N GLY A 38 3.10 0.27 -3.20
CA GLY A 38 3.56 -0.08 -1.87
C GLY A 38 4.89 0.60 -1.53
N LEU A 39 4.95 1.30 -0.39
CA LEU A 39 6.09 2.17 -0.02
C LEU A 39 6.87 1.70 1.22
N SER A 40 6.84 0.39 1.50
CA SER A 40 7.46 -0.19 2.69
C SER A 40 8.26 -1.42 2.34
N ALA A 41 9.55 -1.44 2.70
CA ALA A 41 10.41 -2.61 2.48
C ALA A 41 9.86 -3.87 3.16
N ARG A 42 9.28 -3.74 4.36
CA ARG A 42 8.63 -4.85 5.07
C ARG A 42 7.45 -5.39 4.27
N VAL A 43 6.53 -4.52 3.86
CA VAL A 43 5.31 -4.95 3.17
C VAL A 43 5.64 -5.51 1.78
N THR A 44 6.61 -4.94 1.08
CA THR A 44 7.14 -5.49 -0.18
C THR A 44 7.76 -6.87 0.04
N GLY A 45 8.51 -7.07 1.13
CA GLY A 45 9.05 -8.39 1.52
C GLY A 45 7.98 -9.43 1.82
N LEU A 46 6.80 -9.01 2.28
CA LEU A 46 5.60 -9.86 2.45
C LEU A 46 4.79 -10.03 1.15
N GLY A 47 5.37 -9.72 -0.01
CA GLY A 47 4.67 -9.81 -1.30
C GLY A 47 3.48 -8.87 -1.39
N GLU A 48 3.45 -7.79 -0.61
CA GLU A 48 2.31 -6.88 -0.42
C GLU A 48 1.03 -7.56 0.13
N ALA A 49 1.16 -8.71 0.82
CA ALA A 49 0.07 -9.40 1.52
C ALA A 49 -0.04 -8.90 2.98
N PHE A 50 -0.59 -7.70 3.16
CA PHE A 50 -0.55 -6.99 4.45
C PHE A 50 -1.92 -6.55 4.98
N THR A 51 -2.99 -6.69 4.20
CA THR A 51 -4.33 -6.17 4.56
C THR A 51 -4.85 -6.77 5.86
N ALA A 52 -4.58 -8.07 6.09
CA ALA A 52 -4.92 -8.78 7.33
C ALA A 52 -3.77 -8.90 8.34
N LEU A 53 -2.57 -8.43 8.01
CA LEU A 53 -1.42 -8.33 8.93
C LEU A 53 -1.23 -6.93 9.53
N ALA A 54 -1.91 -5.93 8.98
CA ALA A 54 -1.79 -4.52 9.33
C ALA A 54 -1.72 -4.28 10.85
N ASP A 55 -0.55 -3.83 11.31
CA ASP A 55 -0.17 -3.71 12.71
C ASP A 55 0.86 -2.57 12.97
N ASP A 56 1.06 -1.70 11.99
CA ASP A 56 2.09 -0.65 12.03
C ASP A 56 1.70 0.64 11.28
N GLU A 57 2.60 1.62 11.21
CA GLU A 57 2.38 2.88 10.50
C GLU A 57 2.15 2.69 8.99
N ASN A 58 2.61 1.58 8.41
CA ASN A 58 2.33 1.23 7.02
C ASN A 58 0.87 0.84 6.80
N SER A 59 0.11 0.53 7.86
CA SER A 59 -1.34 0.31 7.79
C SER A 59 -2.07 1.46 7.09
N LEU A 60 -1.52 2.67 7.18
CA LEU A 60 -2.05 3.88 6.52
C LEU A 60 -2.14 3.73 4.98
N TYR A 61 -1.29 2.90 4.36
CA TYR A 61 -1.23 2.65 2.91
C TYR A 61 -1.99 1.40 2.45
N TYR A 62 -2.43 0.53 3.36
CA TYR A 62 -3.03 -0.77 3.02
C TYR A 62 -4.37 -1.01 3.69
N ASN A 63 -4.45 -0.87 5.02
CA ASN A 63 -5.67 -1.04 5.79
C ASN A 63 -5.64 -0.18 7.07
N PRO A 64 -6.31 1.00 7.09
CA PRO A 64 -6.22 1.91 8.22
C PRO A 64 -6.76 1.35 9.54
N ALA A 65 -7.61 0.31 9.52
CA ALA A 65 -8.04 -0.36 10.76
C ALA A 65 -6.87 -0.97 11.54
N GLY A 66 -5.79 -1.35 10.84
CA GLY A 66 -4.56 -1.86 11.46
C GLY A 66 -3.80 -0.83 12.29
N LEU A 67 -4.08 0.48 12.12
CA LEU A 67 -3.46 1.52 12.95
C LEU A 67 -3.79 1.34 14.43
N PHE A 68 -4.99 0.84 14.75
CA PHE A 68 -5.30 0.51 16.13
C PHE A 68 -4.35 -0.57 16.65
N ARG A 69 -3.96 -1.56 15.86
CA ARG A 69 -3.15 -2.72 16.28
C ARG A 69 -1.67 -2.41 16.53
N MET A 70 -1.22 -1.20 16.27
CA MET A 70 0.15 -0.78 16.55
C MET A 70 0.56 -1.01 18.00
N ALA A 71 1.56 -1.85 18.20
CA ALA A 71 2.08 -2.15 19.54
C ALA A 71 2.93 -1.00 20.11
N ASN A 72 3.66 -0.28 19.24
CA ASN A 72 4.63 0.74 19.64
C ASN A 72 4.53 1.97 18.73
N THR A 73 5.03 3.10 19.21
CA THR A 73 5.32 4.25 18.36
C THR A 73 6.35 3.84 17.30
N ARG A 74 6.07 4.11 16.03
CA ARG A 74 6.97 3.77 14.93
C ARG A 74 7.20 4.97 14.03
N PHE A 75 8.42 5.04 13.53
CA PHE A 75 8.85 6.02 12.55
C PHE A 75 9.66 5.28 11.49
N THR A 76 9.34 5.50 10.23
CA THR A 76 9.96 4.78 9.12
C THR A 76 10.29 5.74 8.00
N LEU A 77 11.49 5.57 7.44
CA LEU A 77 11.95 6.21 6.22
C LEU A 77 12.27 5.10 5.21
N ASN A 78 11.72 5.20 4.01
CA ASN A 78 12.02 4.30 2.91
C ASN A 78 12.47 5.11 1.70
N HIS A 79 13.54 4.64 1.05
CA HIS A 79 13.92 5.04 -0.29
C HIS A 79 13.88 3.80 -1.18
N THR A 80 13.24 3.89 -2.33
CA THR A 80 13.16 2.78 -3.29
C THR A 80 13.41 3.31 -4.69
N GLN A 81 14.32 2.66 -5.40
CA GLN A 81 14.57 2.92 -6.82
C GLN A 81 13.96 1.77 -7.63
N TRP A 82 13.12 2.12 -8.60
CA TRP A 82 12.55 1.23 -9.58
C TRP A 82 13.26 1.36 -10.94
N PHE A 83 12.82 0.56 -11.91
CA PHE A 83 13.30 0.62 -13.28
C PHE A 83 13.04 2.01 -13.90
N GLU A 84 13.83 2.41 -14.91
CA GLU A 84 13.78 3.73 -15.55
C GLU A 84 14.01 4.94 -14.59
N ASP A 85 14.81 4.74 -13.55
CA ASP A 85 15.20 5.78 -12.58
C ASP A 85 14.03 6.45 -11.84
N ILE A 86 12.88 5.79 -11.79
CA ILE A 86 11.76 6.20 -10.93
C ILE A 86 12.16 5.95 -9.47
N LYS A 87 12.07 6.98 -8.65
CA LYS A 87 12.43 6.94 -7.24
C LYS A 87 11.23 7.27 -6.37
N PHE A 88 11.17 6.58 -5.23
CA PHE A 88 10.15 6.74 -4.21
C PHE A 88 10.81 7.03 -2.87
N ASP A 89 10.42 8.13 -2.26
CA ASP A 89 10.78 8.52 -0.91
C ASP A 89 9.52 8.49 -0.05
N ASN A 90 9.58 7.81 1.09
CA ASN A 90 8.45 7.68 1.99
C ASN A 90 8.88 7.91 3.44
N LEU A 91 8.12 8.74 4.14
CA LEU A 91 8.24 9.00 5.56
C LEU A 91 6.91 8.73 6.22
N SER A 92 6.90 7.90 7.26
CA SER A 92 5.70 7.60 8.02
C SER A 92 5.96 7.58 9.52
N PHE A 93 4.97 8.02 10.28
CA PHE A 93 4.98 8.00 11.74
C PHE A 93 3.63 7.46 12.23
N GLY A 94 3.67 6.57 13.21
CA GLY A 94 2.49 6.01 13.87
C GLY A 94 2.62 6.09 15.38
N TYR A 95 1.53 6.46 16.05
CA TYR A 95 1.38 6.44 17.49
C TYR A 95 0.05 5.81 17.93
N ARG A 96 0.08 4.90 18.92
CA ARG A 96 -1.13 4.34 19.54
C ARG A 96 -1.52 5.12 20.79
N ILE A 97 -2.72 5.69 20.77
CA ILE A 97 -3.36 6.41 21.89
C ILE A 97 -4.04 5.39 22.82
N ARG A 98 -3.24 4.71 23.64
CA ARG A 98 -3.71 3.71 24.62
C ARG A 98 -4.68 2.72 23.96
N ASP A 99 -5.86 2.50 24.55
CA ASP A 99 -6.89 1.58 24.04
C ASP A 99 -8.01 2.29 23.27
N ARG A 100 -7.81 3.55 22.88
CA ARG A 100 -8.85 4.35 22.20
C ARG A 100 -8.68 4.38 20.70
N ALA A 101 -7.46 4.64 20.23
CA ALA A 101 -7.19 4.81 18.80
C ALA A 101 -5.70 4.62 18.50
N GLY A 102 -5.38 4.32 17.25
CA GLY A 102 -4.06 4.53 16.67
C GLY A 102 -4.14 5.61 15.61
N ILE A 103 -3.16 6.51 15.59
CA ILE A 103 -3.05 7.57 14.59
C ILE A 103 -1.74 7.40 13.84
N ALA A 104 -1.73 7.78 12.57
CA ALA A 104 -0.51 7.86 11.80
C ALA A 104 -0.57 9.00 10.80
N PHE A 105 0.62 9.41 10.37
CA PHE A 105 0.85 10.41 9.34
C PHE A 105 1.91 9.87 8.38
N GLY A 106 1.75 10.16 7.09
CA GLY A 106 2.69 9.77 6.05
C GLY A 106 2.85 10.83 4.97
N ILE A 107 4.07 10.97 4.49
CA ILE A 107 4.43 11.75 3.29
C ILE A 107 5.12 10.79 2.33
N SER A 108 4.72 10.83 1.08
CA SER A 108 5.31 10.02 0.04
C SER A 108 5.57 10.87 -1.19
N HIS A 109 6.74 10.73 -1.79
CA HIS A 109 7.14 11.48 -2.97
C HIS A 109 7.72 10.53 -4.01
N MET A 110 7.14 10.55 -5.20
CA MET A 110 7.67 9.90 -6.39
C MET A 110 8.29 10.96 -7.28
N TRP A 111 9.48 10.69 -7.79
CA TRP A 111 10.14 11.57 -8.75
C TRP A 111 11.00 10.76 -9.72
N MET A 112 11.25 11.33 -10.89
CA MET A 112 12.20 10.78 -11.86
C MET A 112 13.01 11.91 -12.51
N PRO A 113 14.20 11.61 -13.07
CA PRO A 113 14.96 12.58 -13.84
C PRO A 113 14.14 13.16 -14.99
N GLN A 114 14.40 14.41 -15.34
CA GLN A 114 13.71 15.05 -16.46
C GLN A 114 13.94 14.30 -17.77
N ILE A 115 12.86 14.05 -18.49
CA ILE A 115 12.89 13.34 -19.77
C ILE A 115 12.96 14.37 -20.90
N GLN A 116 13.80 14.11 -21.89
CA GLN A 116 13.83 14.92 -23.11
C GLN A 116 12.58 14.62 -23.94
N GLY A 117 11.64 15.56 -23.98
CA GLY A 117 10.46 15.42 -24.84
C GLY A 117 10.85 15.50 -26.31
N LYS A 118 10.07 14.83 -27.17
CA LYS A 118 10.20 14.88 -28.63
C LYS A 118 8.81 14.99 -29.26
N ASN A 119 8.69 15.77 -30.34
CA ASN A 119 7.47 15.84 -31.12
C ASN A 119 7.34 14.64 -32.08
N GLU A 120 6.24 14.58 -32.83
CA GLU A 120 5.92 13.48 -33.76
C GLU A 120 6.99 13.28 -34.85
N ILE A 121 7.75 14.31 -35.18
CA ILE A 121 8.84 14.29 -36.17
C ILE A 121 10.23 14.12 -35.53
N GLY A 122 10.29 13.79 -34.23
CA GLY A 122 11.51 13.46 -33.50
C GLY A 122 12.38 14.64 -33.07
N GLN A 123 11.91 15.87 -33.26
CA GLN A 123 12.60 17.08 -32.78
C GLN A 123 12.42 17.23 -31.29
N ASN A 124 13.50 17.64 -30.60
CA ASN A 124 13.48 17.86 -29.17
C ASN A 124 12.49 18.98 -28.80
N THR A 125 11.59 18.69 -27.87
CA THR A 125 10.75 19.69 -27.19
C THR A 125 11.40 20.10 -25.86
N GLY A 126 10.72 20.89 -25.04
CA GLY A 126 11.15 21.14 -23.67
C GLY A 126 11.33 19.85 -22.86
N LYS A 127 12.11 19.93 -21.78
CA LYS A 127 12.24 18.83 -20.81
C LYS A 127 10.93 18.64 -20.06
N LEU A 128 10.55 17.38 -19.85
CA LEU A 128 9.35 16.99 -19.14
C LEU A 128 9.74 16.54 -17.73
N SER A 129 9.08 17.12 -16.71
CA SER A 129 9.20 16.68 -15.33
C SER A 129 8.04 15.78 -14.97
N VAL A 130 8.29 14.73 -14.22
CA VAL A 130 7.24 13.87 -13.65
C VAL A 130 7.52 13.69 -12.16
N SER A 131 6.56 14.11 -11.33
CA SER A 131 6.63 13.88 -9.89
C SER A 131 5.25 13.85 -9.27
N SER A 132 5.07 13.04 -8.23
CA SER A 132 3.82 12.95 -7.49
C SER A 132 4.11 12.98 -6.00
N SER A 133 3.29 13.68 -5.23
CA SER A 133 3.40 13.76 -3.76
C SER A 133 2.08 13.40 -3.13
N ILE A 134 2.12 12.63 -2.04
CA ILE A 134 0.96 12.28 -1.22
C ILE A 134 1.28 12.67 0.22
N PHE A 135 0.36 13.40 0.84
CA PHE A 135 0.31 13.67 2.27
C PHE A 135 -0.93 12.99 2.82
N GLN A 136 -0.80 12.27 3.92
CA GLN A 136 -1.92 11.48 4.43
C GLN A 136 -1.89 11.33 5.94
N VAL A 137 -3.08 11.32 6.52
CA VAL A 137 -3.33 11.15 7.95
C VAL A 137 -4.39 10.08 8.14
N GLY A 138 -4.15 9.18 9.08
CA GLY A 138 -5.02 8.04 9.33
C GLY A 138 -5.31 7.85 10.80
N ILE A 139 -6.48 7.26 11.07
CA ILE A 139 -6.91 6.83 12.38
C ILE A 139 -7.51 5.43 12.30
N GLY A 140 -7.18 4.57 13.26
CA GLY A 140 -7.82 3.28 13.50
C GLY A 140 -8.33 3.22 14.93
N PHE A 141 -9.46 2.57 15.16
CA PHE A 141 -10.14 2.52 16.45
C PHE A 141 -10.95 1.23 16.61
N PRO A 142 -11.21 0.79 17.85
CA PRO A 142 -12.07 -0.37 18.08
C PRO A 142 -13.52 -0.01 17.81
N VAL A 143 -14.24 -0.89 17.12
CA VAL A 143 -15.67 -0.72 16.79
C VAL A 143 -16.51 -1.67 17.64
N LEU A 144 -16.11 -2.94 17.69
CA LEU A 144 -16.66 -3.97 18.56
C LEU A 144 -15.50 -4.80 19.13
N ASP A 145 -15.81 -5.72 20.04
CA ASP A 145 -14.84 -6.72 20.45
C ASP A 145 -14.34 -7.47 19.22
N ASN A 146 -13.01 -7.55 19.08
CA ASN A 146 -12.34 -8.19 17.95
C ASN A 146 -12.57 -7.56 16.57
N VAL A 147 -13.26 -6.42 16.47
CA VAL A 147 -13.51 -5.70 15.20
C VAL A 147 -13.01 -4.27 15.29
N TYR A 148 -12.09 -3.90 14.43
CA TYR A 148 -11.51 -2.57 14.36
C TYR A 148 -11.84 -1.91 13.03
N GLY A 149 -12.08 -0.62 13.07
CA GLY A 149 -12.32 0.22 11.91
C GLY A 149 -11.19 1.22 11.75
N GLY A 150 -11.04 1.78 10.56
CA GLY A 150 -10.13 2.89 10.36
C GLY A 150 -10.43 3.66 9.08
N ALA A 151 -9.90 4.87 9.04
CA ALA A 151 -9.98 5.76 7.90
C ALA A 151 -8.67 6.52 7.70
N THR A 152 -8.34 6.83 6.45
CA THR A 152 -7.21 7.69 6.06
C THR A 152 -7.69 8.73 5.09
N VAL A 153 -7.34 10.00 5.33
CA VAL A 153 -7.50 11.07 4.35
C VAL A 153 -6.16 11.31 3.67
N LYS A 154 -6.18 11.40 2.34
CA LYS A 154 -5.01 11.66 1.50
C LYS A 154 -5.23 12.95 0.72
N TYR A 155 -4.20 13.80 0.69
CA TYR A 155 -4.05 14.87 -0.28
C TYR A 155 -2.91 14.49 -1.22
N PHE A 156 -3.16 14.53 -2.51
CA PHE A 156 -2.12 14.26 -3.50
C PHE A 156 -1.97 15.42 -4.47
N SER A 157 -0.75 15.61 -4.96
CA SER A 157 -0.39 16.55 -6.00
C SER A 157 0.46 15.83 -7.02
N ASP A 158 0.08 15.93 -8.29
CA ASP A 158 0.71 15.25 -9.39
C ASP A 158 1.16 16.27 -10.42
N ASN A 159 2.42 16.17 -10.84
CA ASN A 159 3.04 16.98 -11.87
C ASN A 159 3.42 16.05 -13.01
N LEU A 160 2.73 16.22 -14.13
CA LEU A 160 2.95 15.46 -15.36
C LEU A 160 3.26 16.44 -16.48
N ALA A 161 4.55 16.58 -16.79
CA ALA A 161 5.10 17.53 -17.74
C ALA A 161 4.72 18.99 -17.40
N SER A 162 3.75 19.56 -18.11
CA SER A 162 3.30 20.94 -17.93
C SER A 162 1.99 21.04 -17.14
N TYR A 163 1.41 19.91 -16.74
CA TYR A 163 0.14 19.85 -16.03
C TYR A 163 0.36 19.52 -14.56
N VAL A 164 -0.20 20.36 -13.69
CA VAL A 164 -0.27 20.10 -12.25
C VAL A 164 -1.72 19.84 -11.89
N SER A 165 -1.97 18.75 -11.17
CA SER A 165 -3.28 18.45 -10.63
C SER A 165 -3.17 18.02 -9.18
N SER A 166 -4.20 18.30 -8.39
CA SER A 166 -4.26 17.87 -7.00
C SER A 166 -5.66 17.43 -6.63
N GLY A 167 -5.77 16.68 -5.56
CA GLY A 167 -7.05 16.19 -5.10
C GLY A 167 -6.97 15.52 -3.75
N PHE A 168 -8.13 15.08 -3.29
CA PHE A 168 -8.31 14.36 -2.05
C PHE A 168 -8.83 12.96 -2.31
N ALA A 169 -8.41 12.03 -1.47
CA ALA A 169 -8.93 10.68 -1.44
C ALA A 169 -9.13 10.20 0.01
N LEU A 170 -10.05 9.26 0.18
CA LEU A 170 -10.36 8.61 1.45
C LEU A 170 -10.09 7.12 1.30
N ASP A 171 -9.43 6.53 2.29
CA ASP A 171 -9.39 5.10 2.47
C ASP A 171 -10.19 4.75 3.72
N VAL A 172 -10.90 3.64 3.68
CA VAL A 172 -11.58 3.05 4.83
C VAL A 172 -11.22 1.58 4.93
N GLY A 173 -11.17 1.07 6.17
CA GLY A 173 -10.74 -0.29 6.43
C GLY A 173 -11.44 -0.91 7.62
N VAL A 174 -11.48 -2.24 7.60
CA VAL A 174 -11.92 -3.08 8.70
C VAL A 174 -10.88 -4.16 8.96
N PHE A 175 -10.72 -4.51 10.22
CA PHE A 175 -9.86 -5.59 10.68
C PHE A 175 -10.63 -6.43 11.69
N VAL A 176 -10.56 -7.75 11.57
CA VAL A 176 -11.30 -8.69 12.42
C VAL A 176 -10.38 -9.79 12.92
N TYR A 177 -10.34 -10.00 14.23
CA TYR A 177 -9.88 -11.27 14.80
C TYR A 177 -11.03 -12.27 14.69
N THR A 178 -10.81 -13.35 13.94
CA THR A 178 -11.88 -14.31 13.64
C THR A 178 -12.15 -15.24 14.82
N ILE A 179 -13.17 -16.08 14.71
CA ILE A 179 -13.45 -17.14 15.68
C ILE A 179 -12.37 -18.23 15.72
N ILE A 180 -11.54 -18.32 14.68
CA ILE A 180 -10.41 -19.26 14.62
C ILE A 180 -9.21 -18.55 15.28
N PRO A 181 -8.62 -19.11 16.35
CA PRO A 181 -7.46 -18.52 17.01
C PRO A 181 -6.31 -18.26 16.02
N GLU A 182 -5.64 -17.12 16.19
CA GLU A 182 -4.54 -16.64 15.34
C GLU A 182 -4.89 -16.36 13.87
N LEU A 183 -6.14 -16.54 13.46
CA LEU A 183 -6.62 -16.17 12.13
C LEU A 183 -7.25 -14.77 12.16
N THR A 184 -6.73 -13.88 11.33
CA THR A 184 -7.23 -12.53 11.15
C THR A 184 -7.75 -12.33 9.73
N PHE A 185 -8.76 -11.47 9.62
CA PHE A 185 -9.31 -11.00 8.36
C PHE A 185 -9.16 -9.49 8.28
N GLY A 186 -8.86 -8.98 7.08
CA GLY A 186 -8.81 -7.55 6.83
C GLY A 186 -9.44 -7.23 5.49
N ALA A 187 -10.12 -6.09 5.40
CA ALA A 187 -10.59 -5.55 4.13
C ALA A 187 -10.45 -4.03 4.13
N SER A 188 -10.20 -3.46 2.95
CA SER A 188 -10.14 -2.01 2.78
C SER A 188 -10.63 -1.58 1.41
N VAL A 189 -11.16 -0.36 1.38
CA VAL A 189 -11.50 0.37 0.17
C VAL A 189 -10.63 1.61 0.15
N GLN A 190 -9.81 1.73 -0.88
CA GLN A 190 -8.80 2.77 -0.98
C GLN A 190 -9.08 3.70 -2.14
N ASN A 191 -8.64 4.94 -1.99
CA ASN A 191 -8.69 6.00 -2.99
C ASN A 191 -10.12 6.40 -3.40
N LEU A 192 -11.06 6.42 -2.45
CA LEU A 192 -12.40 6.98 -2.64
C LEU A 192 -12.28 8.50 -2.76
N GLY A 193 -12.60 9.07 -3.92
CA GLY A 193 -12.53 10.50 -4.11
C GLY A 193 -13.13 10.95 -5.43
N ALA A 194 -13.20 12.26 -5.61
CA ALA A 194 -13.66 12.86 -6.86
C ALA A 194 -12.63 12.65 -7.99
N LYS A 195 -13.12 12.72 -9.24
CA LYS A 195 -12.26 12.69 -10.42
C LYS A 195 -11.26 13.84 -10.39
N VAL A 196 -10.06 13.55 -10.86
CA VAL A 196 -8.97 14.52 -11.01
C VAL A 196 -9.02 15.11 -12.41
N LYS A 197 -8.88 16.42 -12.53
CA LYS A 197 -8.86 17.10 -13.82
C LYS A 197 -7.42 17.36 -14.25
N TYR A 198 -7.08 16.92 -15.46
CA TYR A 198 -5.88 17.31 -16.16
C TYR A 198 -6.32 18.11 -17.38
N ASN A 199 -6.27 19.44 -17.26
CA ASN A 199 -6.82 20.36 -18.26
C ASN A 199 -8.33 20.09 -18.50
N GLU A 200 -8.72 19.66 -19.71
CA GLU A 200 -10.12 19.36 -20.04
C GLU A 200 -10.55 17.89 -19.80
N ALA A 201 -9.58 16.99 -19.57
CA ALA A 201 -9.86 15.59 -19.30
C ALA A 201 -10.07 15.35 -17.79
N SER A 202 -11.14 14.64 -17.43
CA SER A 202 -11.37 14.16 -16.07
C SER A 202 -11.02 12.68 -15.98
N GLN A 203 -10.15 12.30 -15.05
CA GLN A 203 -9.75 10.91 -14.81
C GLN A 203 -10.19 10.44 -13.43
N ASP A 204 -10.64 9.18 -13.36
CA ASP A 204 -11.04 8.57 -12.10
C ASP A 204 -9.81 8.20 -11.25
N LEU A 205 -9.97 8.29 -9.93
CA LEU A 205 -8.97 7.77 -9.00
C LEU A 205 -8.94 6.23 -9.05
N PRO A 206 -7.76 5.61 -8.85
CA PRO A 206 -7.62 4.16 -8.84
C PRO A 206 -8.24 3.55 -7.57
N LEU A 207 -9.58 3.50 -7.54
CA LEU A 207 -10.35 2.85 -6.48
C LEU A 207 -9.85 1.42 -6.35
N THR A 208 -9.38 1.07 -5.16
CA THR A 208 -8.77 -0.24 -4.90
C THR A 208 -9.49 -0.94 -3.77
N LEU A 209 -10.03 -2.12 -4.07
CA LEU A 209 -10.60 -3.03 -3.08
C LEU A 209 -9.51 -4.01 -2.67
N ARG A 210 -9.33 -4.22 -1.36
CA ARG A 210 -8.45 -5.24 -0.80
C ARG A 210 -9.21 -6.09 0.20
N ALA A 211 -8.92 -7.38 0.20
CA ALA A 211 -9.35 -8.31 1.23
C ALA A 211 -8.21 -9.30 1.49
N GLY A 212 -8.01 -9.70 2.73
CA GLY A 212 -6.93 -10.59 3.10
C GLY A 212 -7.26 -11.48 4.29
N LEU A 213 -6.51 -12.57 4.39
CA LEU A 213 -6.47 -13.47 5.54
C LEU A 213 -5.03 -13.62 5.99
N ALA A 214 -4.81 -13.63 7.29
CA ALA A 214 -3.50 -13.94 7.84
C ALA A 214 -3.61 -14.89 9.03
N TYR A 215 -2.64 -15.80 9.14
CA TYR A 215 -2.55 -16.80 10.19
C TYR A 215 -1.19 -16.72 10.88
N SER A 216 -1.18 -16.43 12.17
CA SER A 216 0.04 -16.46 12.99
C SER A 216 0.27 -17.87 13.52
N ILE A 217 1.43 -18.46 13.23
CA ILE A 217 1.72 -19.82 13.71
C ILE A 217 1.99 -19.76 15.22
N PRO A 218 1.22 -20.47 16.06
CA PRO A 218 1.43 -20.46 17.50
C PRO A 218 2.86 -20.86 17.87
N GLN A 219 3.45 -20.18 18.86
CA GLN A 219 4.81 -20.45 19.36
C GLN A 219 5.92 -20.23 18.32
N SER A 220 5.62 -19.49 17.25
CA SER A 220 6.56 -19.11 16.20
C SER A 220 6.47 -17.60 15.94
N THR A 221 7.46 -17.05 15.24
CA THR A 221 7.42 -15.69 14.69
C THR A 221 6.90 -15.64 13.26
N ILE A 222 6.53 -16.79 12.70
CA ILE A 222 6.09 -16.92 11.31
C ILE A 222 4.61 -16.54 11.22
N ASN A 223 4.32 -15.67 10.25
CA ASN A 223 2.96 -15.38 9.82
C ASN A 223 2.77 -15.92 8.41
N LEU A 224 1.56 -16.26 8.03
CA LEU A 224 1.20 -16.56 6.65
C LEU A 224 0.07 -15.61 6.26
N SER A 225 0.16 -15.02 5.08
CA SER A 225 -0.81 -14.00 4.64
C SER A 225 -1.12 -14.17 3.16
N VAL A 226 -2.39 -13.97 2.82
CA VAL A 226 -2.89 -13.96 1.45
C VAL A 226 -3.82 -12.76 1.30
N ASP A 227 -3.55 -11.94 0.31
CA ASP A 227 -4.37 -10.79 -0.06
C ASP A 227 -4.89 -10.92 -1.49
N VAL A 228 -6.13 -10.56 -1.70
CA VAL A 228 -6.74 -10.34 -3.01
C VAL A 228 -7.03 -8.86 -3.16
N LEU A 229 -6.61 -8.28 -4.28
CA LEU A 229 -6.90 -6.88 -4.57
C LEU A 229 -7.37 -6.67 -6.01
N LYS A 230 -8.30 -5.71 -6.16
CA LYS A 230 -8.83 -5.26 -7.45
C LYS A 230 -8.78 -3.75 -7.48
N SER A 231 -7.99 -3.20 -8.39
CA SER A 231 -7.91 -1.76 -8.64
C SER A 231 -8.66 -1.42 -9.93
N GLN A 232 -9.27 -0.24 -9.97
CA GLN A 232 -9.89 0.26 -11.20
C GLN A 232 -8.83 0.39 -12.31
N GLY A 233 -9.15 -0.09 -13.51
CA GLY A 233 -8.20 -0.13 -14.63
C GLY A 233 -7.13 -1.22 -14.53
N SER A 234 -7.23 -2.17 -13.58
CA SER A 234 -6.33 -3.33 -13.51
C SER A 234 -7.06 -4.66 -13.42
N GLY A 235 -6.33 -5.74 -13.72
CA GLY A 235 -6.75 -7.10 -13.39
C GLY A 235 -6.89 -7.33 -11.88
N LEU A 236 -7.47 -8.48 -11.52
CA LEU A 236 -7.41 -8.99 -10.15
C LEU A 236 -5.96 -9.42 -9.85
N LYS A 237 -5.43 -9.06 -8.70
CA LYS A 237 -4.09 -9.49 -8.24
C LYS A 237 -4.24 -10.26 -6.93
N VAL A 238 -3.47 -11.33 -6.81
CA VAL A 238 -3.36 -12.13 -5.58
C VAL A 238 -1.92 -12.02 -5.10
N ASN A 239 -1.76 -11.72 -3.82
CA ASN A 239 -0.51 -11.56 -3.12
C ASN A 239 -0.42 -12.62 -2.02
N MET A 240 0.76 -13.16 -1.80
CA MET A 240 1.03 -14.11 -0.73
C MET A 240 2.38 -13.79 -0.10
N GLY A 241 2.49 -13.93 1.22
CA GLY A 241 3.74 -13.70 1.95
C GLY A 241 3.67 -14.21 3.38
N GLY A 242 4.81 -14.23 4.06
CA GLY A 242 4.93 -14.72 5.43
C GLY A 242 6.28 -14.46 6.07
#